data_AF-A0A175YHI1-F1
#
_entry.id   AF-A0A175YHI1-F1
#
_cell.length_a   1.000
_cell.length_b   1.000
_cell.length_c   1.000
_cell.angle_alpha   90.00
_cell.angle_beta   90.00
_cell.angle_gamma   90.00
#
_symmetry.space_group_name_H-M   'P 1'
#
loop_
_entity.id
_entity.type
_entity.pdbx_description
1 polymer ?
#
loop_
_entity_poly.entity_id
_entity_poly.type
_entity_poly.pdbx_seq_one_letter_code
_entity_poly.pdbx_strand_id
1 'polypeptide(L)'
;MDRNPNPNPLRRSTSGGGSGGIILEKYQLGQILGRGSFAKVYRAKSLLDNANVAIKVIEKPAIADQTAESLLVREENCKSDVSVNAFDIISMSSGLDLSGLFEADLGKKERRFASRGSMKDVEERVERVSGELGYKVEKGKGREMGLVKGKMVLLVRILELVAKMGLLMVEMKVVSGGDELDKGDVDQLEALKLGLGDIAVSWHNNDVAVNA
;
A
#
# COMPACT_ATOMS: atom_id res chain seq x y z
N MET A 1 -10.52 36.81 47.75
CA MET A 1 -11.63 37.52 47.09
C MET A 1 -11.14 37.84 45.68
N ASP A 2 -11.22 36.85 44.79
CA ASP A 2 -12.26 36.71 43.74
C ASP A 2 -12.05 37.72 42.60
N ARG A 3 -12.05 37.42 41.29
CA ARG A 3 -12.10 36.21 40.46
C ARG A 3 -11.61 36.66 39.08
N ASN A 4 -10.78 35.83 38.46
CA ASN A 4 -10.39 35.92 37.06
C ASN A 4 -11.63 35.69 36.14
N PRO A 5 -11.93 36.54 35.14
CA PRO A 5 -12.97 36.24 34.17
C PRO A 5 -12.45 35.19 33.17
N ASN A 6 -13.02 33.99 33.24
CA ASN A 6 -12.79 32.89 32.33
C ASN A 6 -13.28 33.25 30.90
N PRO A 7 -12.46 33.18 29.84
CA PRO A 7 -12.95 33.25 28.48
C PRO A 7 -13.59 31.90 28.12
N ASN A 8 -14.91 31.93 27.88
CA ASN A 8 -15.70 30.76 27.50
C ASN A 8 -15.05 29.96 26.34
N PRO A 9 -14.99 28.62 26.41
CA PRO A 9 -14.57 27.80 25.28
C PRO A 9 -15.57 27.92 24.13
N LEU A 10 -15.03 28.15 22.94
CA LEU A 10 -15.75 28.41 21.69
C LEU A 10 -16.86 27.39 21.46
N ARG A 11 -18.09 27.88 21.55
CA ARG A 11 -19.34 27.15 21.32
C ARG A 11 -19.39 26.73 19.85
N ARG A 12 -19.19 25.44 19.58
CA ARG A 12 -19.47 24.81 18.29
C ARG A 12 -20.96 24.99 18.00
N SER A 13 -21.32 25.93 17.13
CA SER A 13 -22.66 26.03 16.59
C SER A 13 -22.88 24.89 15.58
N THR A 14 -23.41 23.78 16.07
CA THR A 14 -24.14 22.85 15.22
C THR A 14 -25.58 23.36 15.07
N SER A 15 -25.89 23.97 13.93
CA SER A 15 -27.26 24.06 13.44
C SER A 15 -27.25 23.74 11.95
N GLY A 16 -28.00 22.70 11.57
CA GLY A 16 -28.11 22.24 10.20
C GLY A 16 -28.68 23.29 9.25
N GLY A 17 -28.34 23.14 7.97
CA GLY A 17 -28.92 23.88 6.86
C GLY A 17 -28.01 24.96 6.27
N GLY A 18 -27.11 24.58 5.35
CA GLY A 18 -26.77 25.43 4.21
C GLY A 18 -25.87 26.67 4.38
N SER A 19 -25.25 26.94 5.52
CA SER A 19 -24.34 28.10 5.65
C SER A 19 -22.86 27.69 5.64
N GLY A 20 -22.18 28.08 4.56
CA GLY A 20 -20.75 27.85 4.33
C GLY A 20 -19.85 28.37 5.45
N GLY A 21 -19.20 27.46 6.18
CA GLY A 21 -18.30 27.81 7.28
C GLY A 21 -17.05 28.55 6.79
N ILE A 22 -16.65 29.61 7.50
CA ILE A 22 -15.38 30.29 7.25
C ILE A 22 -14.26 29.46 7.90
N ILE A 23 -13.20 29.19 7.15
CA ILE A 23 -12.01 28.49 7.64
C ILE A 23 -10.76 29.35 7.48
N LEU A 24 -9.85 29.20 8.44
CA LEU A 24 -8.58 29.95 8.49
C LEU A 24 -8.76 31.47 8.39
N GLU A 25 -9.97 31.95 8.69
CA GLU A 25 -10.42 33.36 8.52
C GLU A 25 -10.23 33.93 7.11
N LYS A 26 -9.98 33.08 6.11
CA LYS A 26 -9.60 33.48 4.75
C LYS A 26 -10.49 32.90 3.68
N TYR A 27 -11.22 31.82 3.96
CA TYR A 27 -12.01 31.12 2.95
C TYR A 27 -13.40 30.81 3.46
N GLN A 28 -14.40 31.11 2.64
CA GLN A 28 -15.78 30.66 2.86
C GLN A 28 -15.96 29.32 2.15
N LEU A 29 -16.10 28.22 2.89
CA LEU A 29 -16.44 26.92 2.33
C LEU A 29 -17.85 26.95 1.72
N GLY A 30 -18.02 26.32 0.58
CA GLY A 30 -19.29 26.12 -0.10
C GLY A 30 -19.62 24.63 -0.19
N GLN A 31 -20.21 24.22 -1.32
CA GLN A 31 -20.61 22.83 -1.53
C GLN A 31 -19.42 21.86 -1.67
N ILE A 32 -19.66 20.59 -1.35
CA ILE A 32 -18.72 19.51 -1.63
C ILE A 32 -18.64 19.31 -3.15
N LEU A 33 -17.42 19.30 -3.69
CA LEU A 33 -17.11 18.96 -5.08
C LEU A 33 -16.76 17.47 -5.24
N GLY A 34 -16.22 16.83 -4.21
CA GLY A 34 -15.86 15.42 -4.27
C GLY A 34 -15.62 14.79 -2.90
N ARG A 35 -15.84 13.47 -2.81
CA ARG A 35 -15.56 12.64 -1.63
C ARG A 35 -14.55 11.56 -2.01
N GLY A 36 -13.44 11.49 -1.29
CA GLY A 36 -12.48 10.39 -1.37
C GLY A 36 -12.39 9.67 -0.02
N SER A 37 -11.67 8.55 0.02
CA SER A 37 -11.44 7.75 1.23
C SER A 37 -10.76 8.52 2.37
N PHE A 38 -9.88 9.47 2.03
CA PHE A 38 -9.07 10.22 3.02
C PHE A 38 -9.41 11.71 3.12
N ALA A 39 -10.31 12.21 2.27
CA ALA A 39 -10.58 13.65 2.20
C ALA A 39 -11.93 13.98 1.56
N LYS A 40 -12.44 15.16 1.90
CA LYS A 40 -13.57 15.81 1.22
C LYS A 40 -13.05 17.08 0.54
N VAL A 41 -13.37 17.25 -0.73
CA VAL A 41 -13.02 18.46 -1.50
C VAL A 41 -14.23 19.36 -1.55
N TYR A 42 -14.08 20.60 -1.13
CA TYR A 42 -15.13 21.62 -1.13
C TYR A 42 -14.79 22.72 -2.14
N ARG A 43 -15.80 23.25 -2.81
CA ARG A 43 -15.70 24.56 -3.45
C ARG A 43 -15.64 25.59 -2.34
N ALA A 44 -14.76 26.57 -2.43
CA ALA A 44 -14.70 27.68 -1.51
C ALA A 44 -14.49 29.00 -2.26
N LYS A 45 -14.76 30.10 -1.58
CA LYS A 45 -14.41 31.45 -2.04
C LYS A 45 -13.35 32.03 -1.11
N SER A 46 -12.27 32.52 -1.70
CA SER A 46 -11.31 33.37 -0.99
C SER A 46 -12.00 34.67 -0.57
N LEU A 47 -11.86 35.05 0.70
CA LEU A 47 -12.41 36.29 1.24
C LEU A 47 -11.59 37.53 0.85
N LEU A 48 -10.37 37.33 0.32
CA LEU A 48 -9.48 38.42 -0.07
C LEU A 48 -9.81 38.98 -1.45
N ASP A 49 -10.04 38.10 -2.42
CA ASP A 49 -10.16 38.44 -3.85
C ASP A 49 -11.41 37.82 -4.51
N ASN A 50 -12.29 37.16 -3.74
CA ASN A 50 -13.47 36.44 -4.23
C ASN A 50 -13.18 35.32 -5.23
N ALA A 51 -11.92 34.87 -5.36
CA ALA A 51 -11.58 33.77 -6.26
C ALA A 51 -12.24 32.45 -5.81
N ASN A 52 -12.74 31.68 -6.78
CA ASN A 52 -13.22 30.32 -6.51
C ASN A 52 -12.02 29.38 -6.39
N VAL A 53 -11.95 28.65 -5.29
CA VAL A 53 -10.87 27.69 -5.01
C VAL A 53 -11.47 26.34 -4.60
N ALA A 54 -10.70 25.27 -4.74
CA ALA A 54 -11.05 23.96 -4.21
C ALA A 54 -10.22 23.68 -2.95
N ILE A 55 -10.86 23.33 -1.84
CA ILE A 55 -10.20 23.07 -0.56
C ILE A 55 -10.37 21.60 -0.20
N LYS A 56 -9.25 20.89 -0.05
CA LYS A 56 -9.20 19.50 0.38
C LYS A 56 -9.11 19.44 1.91
N VAL A 57 -10.18 18.96 2.55
CA VAL A 57 -10.26 18.78 4.00
C VAL A 57 -9.93 17.32 4.33
N ILE A 58 -8.91 17.11 5.14
CA ILE A 58 -8.51 15.79 5.65
C ILE A 58 -8.99 15.70 7.10
N GLU A 59 -9.76 14.67 7.42
CA GLU A 59 -10.18 14.39 8.79
C GLU A 59 -8.98 13.74 9.51
N LYS A 60 -8.26 14.53 10.31
CA LYS A 60 -7.22 13.99 11.19
C LYS A 60 -7.92 13.38 12.41
N PRO A 61 -7.88 12.06 12.63
CA PRO A 61 -8.40 11.50 13.87
C PRO A 61 -7.61 12.12 15.02
N ALA A 62 -8.32 12.78 15.94
CA ALA A 62 -7.72 13.31 17.16
C ALA A 62 -7.30 12.11 18.00
N ILE A 63 -5.99 11.85 18.08
CA ILE A 63 -5.44 11.02 19.15
C ILE A 63 -5.61 11.86 20.41
N ALA A 64 -6.68 11.61 21.15
CA ALA A 64 -6.83 12.14 22.49
C ALA A 64 -5.68 11.58 23.32
N ASP A 65 -4.97 12.47 24.03
CA ASP A 65 -4.00 12.13 25.06
C ASP A 65 -4.57 11.03 25.97
N GLN A 66 -4.09 9.81 25.79
CA GLN A 66 -4.16 8.75 26.79
C GLN A 66 -2.74 8.29 27.01
N THR A 67 -2.27 8.68 28.19
CA THR A 67 -1.10 8.24 28.94
C THR A 67 -0.55 6.89 28.47
N ALA A 68 0.77 6.86 28.23
CA ALA A 68 1.54 5.64 28.25
C ALA A 68 1.21 4.82 29.52
N GLU A 69 1.17 3.50 29.41
CA GLU A 69 0.82 2.51 30.45
C GLU A 69 -0.67 2.11 30.56
N SER A 70 -1.27 1.53 29.50
CA SER A 70 -2.36 0.55 29.69
C SER A 70 -2.54 -0.54 28.61
N LEU A 71 -1.56 -0.76 27.72
CA LEU A 71 -1.62 -1.87 26.75
C LEU A 71 -0.55 -2.92 27.03
N LEU A 72 -0.48 -3.34 28.30
CA LEU A 72 0.16 -4.58 28.72
C LEU A 72 -0.88 -5.52 29.35
N VAL A 73 -1.86 -5.97 28.55
CA VAL A 73 -2.36 -7.36 28.58
C VAL A 73 -2.92 -7.69 27.19
N ARG A 74 -2.11 -8.43 26.43
CA ARG A 74 -2.49 -9.60 25.62
C ARG A 74 -3.89 -9.59 24.96
N GLU A 75 -3.93 -9.09 23.73
CA GLU A 75 -4.72 -9.73 22.68
C GLU A 75 -3.81 -9.95 21.48
N GLU A 76 -3.75 -11.20 21.04
CA GLU A 76 -3.13 -11.65 19.82
C GLU A 76 -4.03 -11.19 18.66
N ASN A 77 -3.99 -9.89 18.34
CA ASN A 77 -4.83 -9.36 17.26
C ASN A 77 -4.15 -9.58 15.90
N CYS A 78 -4.19 -10.83 15.45
CA CYS A 78 -4.13 -11.13 14.02
C CYS A 78 -5.27 -10.39 13.30
N LYS A 79 -4.90 -9.57 12.31
CA LYS A 79 -5.66 -9.09 11.11
C LYS A 79 -5.71 -7.56 11.01
N SER A 80 -4.68 -6.97 10.40
CA SER A 80 -5.00 -6.09 9.27
C SER A 80 -5.06 -6.99 8.03
N ASP A 81 -6.27 -7.41 7.66
CA ASP A 81 -6.54 -7.79 6.28
C ASP A 81 -6.23 -6.55 5.44
N VAL A 82 -5.01 -6.46 4.93
CA VAL A 82 -4.67 -5.47 3.91
C VAL A 82 -5.29 -6.00 2.63
N SER A 83 -6.62 -5.88 2.54
CA SER A 83 -7.33 -6.03 1.28
C SER A 83 -6.78 -4.96 0.35
N VAL A 84 -6.04 -5.38 -0.66
CA VAL A 84 -5.40 -4.48 -1.60
C VAL A 84 -6.50 -3.87 -2.45
N ASN A 85 -6.60 -2.54 -2.41
CA ASN A 85 -7.60 -1.83 -3.20
C ASN A 85 -7.11 -1.62 -4.64
N ALA A 86 -8.00 -1.18 -5.53
CA ALA A 86 -7.64 -0.94 -6.93
C ALA A 86 -6.54 0.13 -7.12
N PHE A 87 -6.49 1.17 -6.28
CA PHE A 87 -5.41 2.16 -6.30
C PHE A 87 -4.08 1.55 -5.88
N ASP A 88 -4.05 0.65 -4.92
CA ASP A 88 -2.83 -0.04 -4.50
C ASP A 88 -2.28 -0.84 -5.69
N ILE A 89 -3.12 -1.62 -6.38
CA ILE A 89 -2.74 -2.36 -7.60
C ILE A 89 -2.19 -1.43 -8.68
N ILE A 90 -2.89 -0.33 -8.94
CA ILE A 90 -2.47 0.65 -9.96
C ILE A 90 -1.15 1.30 -9.56
N SER A 91 -0.98 1.71 -8.31
CA SER A 91 0.23 2.37 -7.79
C SER A 91 1.47 1.51 -7.91
N MET A 92 1.29 0.19 -7.86
CA MET A 92 2.34 -0.80 -8.04
C MET A 92 2.68 -1.07 -9.52
N SER A 93 1.97 -0.46 -10.48
CA SER A 93 2.28 -0.60 -11.91
C SER A 93 3.61 0.08 -12.25
N SER A 94 4.46 -0.59 -13.01
CA SER A 94 5.75 -0.03 -13.46
C SER A 94 5.57 1.23 -14.31
N GLY A 95 4.44 1.39 -15.00
CA GLY A 95 4.14 2.60 -15.78
C GLY A 95 3.90 3.84 -14.92
N LEU A 96 3.75 3.68 -13.60
CA LEU A 96 3.71 4.77 -12.62
C LEU A 96 4.98 4.85 -11.77
N ASP A 97 5.88 3.87 -11.92
CA ASP A 97 7.16 3.89 -11.24
C ASP A 97 8.17 4.70 -12.06
N LEU A 98 8.61 5.80 -11.48
CA LEU A 98 9.59 6.71 -12.08
C LEU A 98 11.04 6.30 -11.77
N SER A 99 11.25 5.22 -11.00
CA SER A 99 12.59 4.71 -10.66
C SER A 99 13.42 4.42 -11.91
N GLY A 100 12.80 3.86 -12.95
CA GLY A 100 13.44 3.56 -14.25
C GLY A 100 13.87 4.80 -15.06
N LEU A 101 13.49 6.02 -14.65
CA LEU A 101 14.04 7.24 -15.25
C LEU A 101 15.47 7.54 -14.74
N PHE A 102 15.81 7.02 -13.55
CA PHE A 102 17.06 7.28 -12.85
C PHE A 102 17.94 6.02 -12.71
N GLU A 103 17.33 4.84 -12.82
CA GLU A 103 18.00 3.55 -12.82
C GLU A 103 18.00 3.00 -14.25
N ALA A 104 19.18 2.62 -14.77
CA ALA A 104 19.26 1.95 -16.07
C ALA A 104 18.37 0.68 -16.05
N ASP A 105 17.83 0.29 -17.22
CA ASP A 105 16.90 -0.83 -17.43
C ASP A 105 17.56 -2.20 -17.14
N LEU A 106 17.95 -2.41 -15.89
CA LEU A 106 18.66 -3.56 -15.40
C LEU A 106 17.62 -4.59 -14.96
N GLY A 107 17.15 -5.37 -15.93
CA GLY A 107 16.41 -6.62 -15.76
C GLY A 107 15.36 -6.58 -14.64
N LYS A 108 14.11 -6.26 -15.00
CA LYS A 108 12.93 -6.17 -14.12
C LYS A 108 13.05 -7.03 -12.87
N LYS A 109 13.44 -6.39 -11.77
CA LYS A 109 13.71 -7.00 -10.47
C LYS A 109 12.44 -7.53 -9.79
N GLU A 110 11.28 -7.42 -10.43
CA GLU A 110 9.99 -7.75 -9.84
C GLU A 110 9.12 -8.59 -10.76
N ARG A 111 8.50 -9.63 -10.21
CA ARG A 111 7.53 -10.51 -10.87
C ARG A 111 6.30 -10.68 -10.00
N ARG A 112 5.12 -10.79 -10.61
CA ARG A 112 3.87 -11.02 -9.88
C ARG A 112 3.02 -12.09 -10.55
N PHE A 113 2.29 -12.85 -9.76
CA PHE A 113 1.25 -13.76 -10.25
C PHE A 113 0.02 -13.78 -9.34
N ALA A 114 -1.12 -14.17 -9.88
CA ALA A 114 -2.33 -14.39 -9.11
C ALA A 114 -2.49 -15.87 -8.75
N SER A 115 -2.97 -16.18 -7.55
CA SER A 115 -3.25 -17.55 -7.08
C SER A 115 -4.65 -17.67 -6.47
N ARG A 116 -5.24 -18.86 -6.56
CA ARG A 116 -6.55 -19.23 -5.96
C ARG A 116 -6.41 -20.10 -4.70
N GLY A 117 -5.18 -20.39 -4.27
CA GLY A 117 -4.92 -21.14 -3.05
C GLY A 117 -5.15 -20.30 -1.79
N SER A 118 -5.21 -20.95 -0.63
CA SER A 118 -5.12 -20.23 0.64
C SER A 118 -3.70 -19.70 0.86
N MET A 119 -3.55 -18.73 1.77
CA MET A 119 -2.24 -18.22 2.17
C MET A 119 -1.28 -19.34 2.55
N LYS A 120 -1.76 -20.30 3.33
CA LYS A 120 -0.99 -21.45 3.78
C LYS A 120 -0.52 -22.31 2.60
N ASP A 121 -1.40 -22.56 1.63
CA ASP A 121 -1.07 -23.38 0.45
C ASP A 121 0.01 -22.69 -0.41
N VAL A 122 -0.11 -21.37 -0.58
CA VAL A 122 0.86 -20.59 -1.34
C VAL A 122 2.21 -20.56 -0.61
N GLU A 123 2.23 -20.30 0.70
CA GLU A 123 3.46 -20.29 1.50
C GLU A 123 4.17 -21.65 1.47
N GLU A 124 3.43 -22.73 1.72
CA GLU A 124 3.96 -24.10 1.69
C GLU A 124 4.50 -24.45 0.29
N ARG A 125 3.80 -24.01 -0.77
CA ARG A 125 4.28 -24.23 -2.13
C ARG A 125 5.55 -23.47 -2.42
N VAL A 126 5.62 -22.19 -2.07
CA VAL A 126 6.81 -21.36 -2.25
C VAL A 126 7.98 -21.95 -1.48
N GLU A 127 7.78 -22.36 -0.23
CA GLU A 127 8.82 -22.97 0.61
C GLU A 127 9.36 -24.28 0.00
N ARG A 128 8.46 -25.14 -0.49
CA ARG A 128 8.84 -26.39 -1.16
C ARG A 128 9.64 -26.17 -2.44
N VAL A 129 9.12 -25.36 -3.38
CA VAL A 129 9.80 -25.11 -4.68
C VAL A 129 11.15 -24.45 -4.46
N SER A 130 11.19 -23.44 -3.60
CA SER A 130 12.43 -22.72 -3.31
C SER A 130 13.46 -23.63 -2.63
N GLY A 131 13.05 -24.49 -1.70
CA GLY A 131 13.91 -25.51 -1.10
C GLY A 131 14.48 -26.50 -2.13
N GLU A 132 13.65 -27.01 -3.04
CA GLU A 132 14.09 -27.90 -4.15
C GLU A 132 15.10 -27.21 -5.08
N LEU A 133 14.96 -25.90 -5.29
CA LEU A 133 15.87 -25.08 -6.08
C LEU A 133 17.11 -24.61 -5.28
N GLY A 134 17.25 -25.01 -4.02
CA GLY A 134 18.42 -24.69 -3.17
C GLY A 134 18.41 -23.30 -2.55
N TYR A 135 17.24 -22.65 -2.45
CA TYR A 135 17.09 -21.42 -1.68
C TYR A 135 16.95 -21.72 -0.20
N LYS A 136 17.53 -20.85 0.64
CA LYS A 136 17.21 -20.78 2.05
C LYS A 136 15.98 -19.89 2.22
N VAL A 137 14.95 -20.41 2.88
CA VAL A 137 13.68 -19.71 3.14
C VAL A 137 13.70 -19.12 4.54
N GLU A 138 13.40 -17.84 4.67
CA GLU A 138 13.21 -17.16 5.94
C GLU A 138 11.82 -16.52 5.99
N LYS A 139 10.97 -16.96 6.92
CA LYS A 139 9.63 -16.38 7.08
C LYS A 139 9.74 -15.04 7.80
N GLY A 140 9.22 -13.98 7.17
CA GLY A 140 9.17 -12.65 7.73
C GLY A 140 8.02 -12.47 8.72
N LYS A 141 7.82 -11.25 9.20
CA LYS A 141 6.62 -10.91 9.98
C LYS A 141 5.44 -10.75 9.02
N GLY A 142 4.33 -11.43 9.27
CA GLY A 142 3.10 -11.29 8.48
C GLY A 142 3.13 -12.14 7.21
N ARG A 143 2.82 -11.52 6.06
CA ARG A 143 2.60 -12.18 4.75
C ARG A 143 3.83 -12.11 3.83
N GLU A 144 5.04 -12.13 4.40
CA GLU A 144 6.31 -12.00 3.66
C GLU A 144 7.24 -13.19 3.90
N MET A 145 7.99 -13.58 2.86
CA MET A 145 9.01 -14.61 2.89
C MET A 145 10.28 -14.11 2.18
N GLY A 146 11.44 -14.28 2.80
CA GLY A 146 12.74 -14.08 2.15
C GLY A 146 13.26 -15.38 1.56
N LEU A 147 13.75 -15.35 0.32
CA LEU A 147 14.47 -16.45 -0.31
C LEU A 147 15.89 -16.00 -0.62
N VAL A 148 16.87 -16.74 -0.11
CA VAL A 148 18.30 -16.41 -0.26
C VAL A 148 19.01 -17.54 -0.97
N LYS A 149 19.75 -17.22 -2.04
CA LYS A 149 20.60 -18.18 -2.74
C LYS A 149 21.86 -17.47 -3.27
N GLY A 150 23.01 -17.82 -2.69
CA GLY A 150 24.27 -17.14 -3.01
C GLY A 150 24.20 -15.65 -2.64
N LYS A 151 24.40 -14.78 -3.64
CA LYS A 151 24.29 -13.31 -3.49
C LYS A 151 22.87 -12.79 -3.72
N MET A 152 21.99 -13.61 -4.27
CA MET A 152 20.63 -13.21 -4.61
C MET A 152 19.71 -13.31 -3.39
N VAL A 153 18.97 -12.23 -3.15
CA VAL A 153 17.94 -12.13 -2.11
C VAL A 153 16.64 -11.71 -2.76
N LEU A 154 15.65 -12.60 -2.71
CA LEU A 154 14.28 -12.35 -3.17
C LEU A 154 13.38 -12.12 -1.96
N LEU A 155 12.53 -11.11 -2.03
CA LEU A 155 11.42 -10.88 -1.11
C LEU A 155 10.13 -11.30 -1.81
N VAL A 156 9.43 -12.26 -1.20
CA VAL A 156 8.11 -12.72 -1.64
C VAL A 156 7.07 -12.14 -0.71
N ARG A 157 6.05 -11.47 -1.26
CA ARG A 157 4.96 -10.87 -0.50
C ARG A 157 3.62 -11.38 -1.02
N ILE A 158 2.76 -11.82 -0.10
CA ILE A 158 1.44 -12.36 -0.42
C ILE A 158 0.37 -11.33 -0.01
N LEU A 159 -0.40 -10.89 -0.99
CA LEU A 159 -1.42 -9.85 -0.89
C LEU A 159 -2.79 -10.43 -1.24
N GLU A 160 -3.86 -9.93 -0.64
CA GLU A 160 -5.23 -10.37 -0.95
C GLU A 160 -5.92 -9.32 -1.80
N LEU A 161 -6.22 -9.66 -3.06
CA LEU A 161 -6.78 -8.71 -4.03
C LEU A 161 -8.27 -8.47 -3.77
N VAL A 162 -9.01 -9.56 -3.56
CA VAL A 162 -10.47 -9.51 -3.39
C VAL A 162 -10.87 -10.63 -2.43
N ALA A 163 -11.12 -10.28 -1.16
CA ALA A 163 -11.50 -11.23 -0.11
C ALA A 163 -12.73 -12.07 -0.49
N LYS A 164 -13.64 -11.51 -1.30
CA LYS A 164 -14.83 -12.23 -1.79
C LYS A 164 -14.55 -13.26 -2.90
N MET A 165 -13.44 -13.13 -3.62
CA MET A 165 -13.09 -14.03 -4.73
C MET A 165 -11.99 -15.03 -4.36
N GLY A 166 -11.39 -14.90 -3.16
CA GLY A 166 -10.31 -15.79 -2.71
C GLY A 166 -9.07 -15.70 -3.60
N LEU A 167 -8.80 -14.53 -4.18
CA LEU A 167 -7.64 -14.30 -5.04
C LEU A 167 -6.51 -13.63 -4.28
N LEU A 168 -5.34 -14.27 -4.31
CA LEU A 168 -4.10 -13.76 -3.77
C LEU A 168 -3.20 -13.26 -4.92
N MET A 169 -2.50 -12.16 -4.69
CA MET A 169 -1.38 -11.72 -5.52
C MET A 169 -0.09 -12.07 -4.80
N VAL A 170 0.81 -12.76 -5.48
CA VAL A 170 2.16 -13.05 -5.01
C VAL A 170 3.10 -12.13 -5.75
N GLU A 171 3.81 -11.29 -5.02
CA GLU A 171 4.85 -10.40 -5.50
C GLU A 171 6.21 -10.98 -5.15
N MET A 172 7.15 -10.97 -6.10
CA MET A 172 8.51 -11.47 -5.93
C MET A 172 9.47 -10.40 -6.40
N LYS A 173 10.26 -9.83 -5.48
CA LYS A 173 11.18 -8.73 -5.74
C LYS A 173 12.61 -9.11 -5.39
N VAL A 174 13.54 -8.94 -6.33
CA VAL A 174 14.98 -9.03 -6.08
C VAL A 174 15.42 -7.77 -5.33
N VAL A 175 15.89 -7.97 -4.10
CA VAL A 175 16.32 -6.89 -3.18
C VAL A 175 17.84 -6.74 -3.19
N SER A 176 18.57 -7.83 -3.45
CA SER A 176 20.03 -7.85 -3.55
C SER A 176 20.46 -8.92 -4.55
N GLY A 177 21.54 -8.66 -5.29
CA GLY A 177 22.01 -9.50 -6.40
C GLY A 177 23.13 -8.87 -7.23
N GLY A 178 23.36 -7.57 -7.09
CA GLY A 178 24.20 -6.77 -7.99
C GLY A 178 23.36 -5.65 -8.60
N ASP A 179 23.99 -4.66 -9.22
CA ASP A 179 23.26 -3.62 -9.96
C ASP A 179 22.43 -4.27 -11.09
N GLU A 180 22.96 -5.33 -11.71
CA GLU A 180 22.40 -6.06 -12.85
C GLU A 180 22.21 -7.56 -12.53
N LEU A 181 21.12 -8.15 -13.02
CA LEU A 181 20.87 -9.60 -12.96
C LEU A 181 21.70 -10.28 -14.04
N ASP A 182 22.55 -11.22 -13.66
CA ASP A 182 23.27 -12.00 -14.64
C ASP A 182 22.38 -13.10 -15.27
N LYS A 183 22.88 -13.77 -16.30
CA LYS A 183 22.14 -14.86 -16.97
C LYS A 183 21.76 -15.97 -15.99
N GLY A 184 22.61 -16.27 -15.02
CA GLY A 184 22.35 -17.29 -14.01
C GLY A 184 21.24 -16.87 -13.05
N ASP A 185 21.15 -15.60 -12.69
CA ASP A 185 20.04 -15.06 -11.88
C ASP A 185 18.70 -15.14 -12.64
N VAL A 186 18.71 -14.81 -13.94
CA VAL A 186 17.53 -14.93 -14.81
C VAL A 186 17.08 -16.38 -14.92
N ASP A 187 18.00 -17.32 -15.17
CA ASP A 187 17.70 -18.76 -15.27
C ASP A 187 17.12 -19.29 -13.94
N GLN A 188 17.64 -18.84 -12.80
CA GLN A 188 17.11 -19.17 -11.47
C GLN A 188 15.69 -18.67 -11.24
N LEU A 189 15.38 -17.46 -11.74
CA LEU A 189 14.06 -16.87 -11.62
C LEU A 189 13.04 -17.53 -12.57
N GLU A 190 13.46 -17.95 -13.75
CA GLU A 190 12.64 -18.78 -14.65
C GLU A 190 12.37 -20.18 -14.07
N ALA A 191 13.38 -20.82 -13.46
CA ALA A 191 13.18 -22.10 -12.78
C ALA A 191 12.14 -21.99 -11.64
N LEU A 192 12.19 -20.89 -10.88
CA LEU A 192 11.22 -20.61 -9.82
C LEU A 192 9.82 -20.34 -10.38
N LYS A 193 9.72 -19.59 -11.49
CA LYS A 193 8.46 -19.37 -12.23
C LYS A 193 7.84 -20.69 -12.69
N LEU A 194 8.63 -21.57 -13.29
CA LEU A 194 8.18 -22.90 -13.73
C LEU A 194 7.72 -23.76 -12.55
N GLY A 195 8.49 -23.77 -11.45
CA GLY A 195 8.16 -24.52 -10.26
C GLY A 195 6.88 -24.07 -9.57
N LEU A 196 6.50 -22.79 -9.69
CA LEU A 196 5.26 -22.22 -9.13
C LEU A 196 4.09 -22.21 -10.13
N GLY A 197 4.27 -22.75 -11.33
CA GLY A 197 3.29 -22.70 -12.40
C GLY A 197 1.95 -23.38 -12.08
N ASP A 198 1.94 -24.38 -11.19
CA ASP A 198 0.74 -25.10 -10.78
C ASP A 198 -0.20 -24.28 -9.89
N ILE A 199 0.35 -23.32 -9.12
CA ILE A 199 -0.45 -22.44 -8.26
C ILE A 199 -0.73 -21.06 -8.88
N ALA A 200 -0.05 -20.74 -9.99
CA ALA A 200 -0.18 -19.48 -10.68
C ALA A 200 -1.30 -19.53 -11.73
N VAL A 201 -2.33 -18.70 -11.55
CA VAL A 201 -3.43 -18.52 -12.51
C VAL A 201 -2.96 -17.72 -13.72
N SER A 202 -2.21 -16.66 -13.48
CA SER A 202 -1.60 -15.84 -14.51
C SER A 202 -0.34 -15.18 -13.99
N TRP A 203 0.74 -15.29 -14.77
CA TRP A 203 1.94 -14.51 -14.57
C TRP A 203 1.77 -13.16 -15.22
N HIS A 204 1.97 -12.11 -14.45
CA HIS A 204 2.07 -10.76 -14.97
C HIS A 204 3.56 -10.52 -15.18
N ASN A 205 4.02 -10.89 -16.38
CA ASN A 205 5.31 -10.43 -16.87
C ASN A 205 5.10 -9.01 -17.40
N ASN A 206 5.86 -8.06 -16.88
CA ASN A 206 5.93 -6.70 -17.41
C ASN A 206 6.72 -6.68 -18.71
N ASP A 207 6.37 -7.50 -19.71
CA ASP A 207 6.92 -7.33 -21.06
C ASP A 207 6.35 -6.05 -21.65
N VAL A 208 7.02 -4.93 -21.38
CA VAL A 208 7.11 -3.86 -22.38
C VAL A 208 7.93 -4.46 -23.52
N ALA A 209 7.26 -5.26 -24.35
CA ALA A 209 7.69 -5.42 -25.72
C ALA A 209 7.53 -4.04 -26.37
N VAL A 210 8.59 -3.24 -26.35
CA VAL A 210 8.78 -2.23 -27.39
C VAL A 210 9.00 -3.00 -28.69
N ASN A 211 7.90 -3.42 -29.31
CA ASN A 211 7.89 -3.93 -30.67
C ASN A 211 7.13 -2.95 -31.56
N ALA A 212 7.83 -2.58 -32.64
CA ALA A 212 7.48 -1.71 -33.77
C ALA A 212 7.61 -0.20 -33.56
#